data_AF-A0A0Q4Y2R8-F1
#
_entry.id   AF-A0A0Q4Y2R8-F1
#
_cell.length_a   1.000
_cell.length_b   1.000
_cell.length_c   1.000
_cell.angle_alpha   90.00
_cell.angle_beta   90.00
_cell.angle_gamma   90.00
#
_symmetry.space_group_name_H-M   'P 1'
#
loop_
_entity.id
_entity.type
_entity.pdbx_description
1 polymer ?
#
loop_
_entity_poly.entity_id
_entity_poly.type
_entity_poly.pdbx_seq_one_letter_code
_entity_poly.pdbx_strand_id
1 'polypeptide(L)'
;MEKEVDPTVLAVINEKRLAGDKRTPVEIIAKMGVFDARDKASDHAWLATGDNVIATMWAEFVRVGAGGRWFALESLDALHRIGGGERSALQMQRAKDRIQLLKRTLDAGQGFRVVLQTNRVAIASLETDKAAKVSMRVPDEQEWHVADWNPDQKFAVLVRGERGWLPSEEEQQAARAPGHVPAIVVQAAAGQVSREQVQAIAMEHLTQHFSAYGYKAEDVSAQQLGYDIQVSDKKGKVLLQIAAKGTATGVAGFQLTAKERARAAQGDPWRLAVVMDATGPAKVHKLFKPSEIEQAPGLEPLLD
;
A
#
# COMPACT_ATOMS: atom_id res chain seq x y z
N MET A 1 -9.39 -6.73 -23.76
CA MET A 1 -10.12 -7.09 -22.54
C MET A 1 -10.49 -8.56 -22.46
N GLU A 2 -11.41 -9.14 -23.25
CA GLU A 2 -11.67 -10.61 -23.12
C GLU A 2 -10.42 -11.48 -23.36
N LYS A 3 -9.51 -11.02 -24.22
CA LYS A 3 -8.19 -11.65 -24.44
C LYS A 3 -7.23 -11.56 -23.24
N GLU A 4 -7.55 -10.74 -22.24
CA GLU A 4 -6.79 -10.59 -20.99
C GLU A 4 -7.38 -11.42 -19.84
N VAL A 5 -8.54 -12.05 -20.06
CA VAL A 5 -9.14 -13.00 -19.12
C VAL A 5 -8.54 -14.37 -19.38
N ASP A 6 -8.20 -15.10 -18.31
CA ASP A 6 -7.75 -16.48 -18.42
C ASP A 6 -8.79 -17.32 -19.21
N PRO A 7 -8.38 -18.14 -20.20
CA PRO A 7 -9.31 -18.91 -21.02
C PRO A 7 -10.27 -19.80 -20.22
N THR A 8 -9.80 -20.37 -19.10
CA THR A 8 -10.62 -21.21 -18.21
C THR A 8 -11.70 -20.39 -17.53
N VAL A 9 -11.35 -19.18 -17.08
CA VAL A 9 -12.29 -18.24 -16.47
C VAL A 9 -13.30 -17.74 -17.49
N LEU A 10 -12.81 -17.39 -18.69
CA LEU A 10 -13.65 -16.91 -19.79
C LEU A 10 -14.63 -17.99 -20.27
N ALA A 11 -14.23 -19.27 -20.27
CA ALA A 11 -15.11 -20.38 -20.62
C ALA A 11 -16.31 -20.46 -19.68
N VAL A 12 -16.09 -20.42 -18.36
CA VAL A 12 -17.17 -20.43 -17.35
C VAL A 12 -18.08 -19.20 -17.49
N ILE A 13 -17.50 -18.03 -17.74
CA ILE A 13 -18.29 -16.80 -17.96
C ILE A 13 -19.17 -16.95 -19.20
N ASN A 14 -18.63 -17.48 -20.30
CA ASN A 14 -19.37 -17.70 -21.53
C ASN A 14 -20.46 -18.76 -21.38
N GLU A 15 -20.19 -19.85 -20.68
CA GLU A 15 -21.20 -20.88 -20.37
C GLU A 15 -22.38 -20.27 -19.63
N LYS A 16 -22.12 -19.52 -18.54
CA LYS A 16 -23.17 -18.84 -17.76
C LYS A 16 -23.93 -17.80 -18.58
N ARG A 17 -23.23 -17.08 -19.46
CA ARG A 17 -23.83 -16.10 -20.37
C ARG A 17 -24.78 -16.76 -21.38
N LEU A 18 -24.45 -17.96 -21.86
CA LEU A 18 -25.24 -18.69 -22.85
C LEU A 18 -26.41 -19.45 -22.21
N ALA A 19 -26.22 -19.97 -21.00
CA ALA A 19 -27.24 -20.71 -20.27
C ALA A 19 -28.26 -19.82 -19.53
N GLY A 20 -27.89 -18.58 -19.19
CA GLY A 20 -28.72 -17.67 -18.42
C GLY A 20 -29.51 -16.67 -19.26
N ASP A 21 -30.64 -16.21 -18.72
CA ASP A 21 -31.35 -15.04 -19.26
C ASP A 21 -30.44 -13.82 -19.24
N LYS A 22 -30.54 -12.97 -20.28
CA LYS A 22 -29.88 -11.66 -20.28
C LYS A 22 -30.42 -10.82 -19.13
N ARG A 23 -29.56 -10.57 -18.13
CA ARG A 23 -29.85 -9.72 -16.97
C ARG A 23 -28.90 -8.53 -16.95
N THR A 24 -29.41 -7.39 -16.51
CA THR A 24 -28.61 -6.20 -16.23
C THR A 24 -27.76 -6.40 -14.97
N PRO A 25 -26.66 -5.64 -14.80
CA PRO A 25 -25.87 -5.64 -13.58
C PRO A 25 -26.68 -5.47 -12.29
N VAL A 26 -27.72 -4.61 -12.32
CA VAL A 26 -28.62 -4.34 -11.19
C VAL A 26 -29.46 -5.57 -10.85
N GLU A 27 -30.06 -6.20 -11.86
CA GLU A 27 -30.91 -7.39 -11.66
C GLU A 27 -30.11 -8.58 -11.11
N ILE A 28 -28.84 -8.71 -11.50
CA ILE A 28 -27.96 -9.75 -10.99
C ILE A 28 -27.75 -9.59 -9.48
N ILE A 29 -27.31 -8.41 -9.03
CA ILE A 29 -27.05 -8.19 -7.60
C ILE A 29 -28.34 -8.17 -6.76
N ALA A 30 -29.45 -7.69 -7.33
CA ALA A 30 -30.77 -7.74 -6.68
C ALA A 30 -31.21 -9.19 -6.42
N LYS A 31 -31.07 -10.08 -7.42
CA LYS A 31 -31.37 -11.51 -7.26
C LYS A 31 -30.45 -12.22 -6.27
N MET A 32 -29.25 -11.69 -6.06
CA MET A 32 -28.36 -12.19 -5.02
C MET A 32 -28.72 -11.65 -3.62
N GLY A 33 -29.71 -10.77 -3.48
CA GLY A 33 -30.22 -10.28 -2.19
C GLY A 33 -29.61 -8.96 -1.72
N VAL A 34 -29.03 -8.17 -2.63
CA VAL A 34 -28.57 -6.80 -2.31
C VAL A 34 -29.77 -5.86 -2.19
N PHE A 35 -29.91 -5.23 -1.02
CA PHE A 35 -30.91 -4.18 -0.78
C PHE A 35 -30.54 -2.88 -1.51
N ASP A 36 -31.54 -2.22 -2.10
CA ASP A 36 -31.38 -0.99 -2.89
C ASP A 36 -30.35 -1.15 -4.03
N ALA A 37 -30.38 -2.32 -4.69
CA ALA A 37 -29.46 -2.70 -5.76
C ALA A 37 -29.31 -1.63 -6.86
N ARG A 38 -30.37 -0.87 -7.14
CA ARG A 38 -30.35 0.21 -8.15
C ARG A 38 -29.40 1.34 -7.74
N ASP A 39 -29.42 1.75 -6.48
CA ASP A 39 -28.63 2.88 -5.98
C ASP A 39 -27.17 2.48 -5.72
N LYS A 40 -26.94 1.19 -5.49
CA LYS A 40 -25.62 0.61 -5.18
C LYS A 40 -24.96 -0.11 -6.38
N ALA A 41 -25.54 0.01 -7.57
CA ALA A 41 -25.11 -0.76 -8.75
C ALA A 41 -23.63 -0.57 -9.13
N SER A 42 -23.11 0.64 -8.84
CA SER A 42 -21.72 1.05 -9.09
C SER A 42 -20.75 0.74 -7.96
N ASP A 43 -21.22 0.18 -6.85
CA ASP A 43 -20.33 -0.25 -5.77
C ASP A 43 -19.66 -1.57 -6.16
N HIS A 44 -18.61 -1.93 -5.43
CA HIS A 44 -17.80 -3.12 -5.72
C HIS A 44 -18.04 -4.24 -4.71
N ALA A 45 -18.71 -3.98 -3.59
CA ALA A 45 -19.13 -5.00 -2.64
C ALA A 45 -20.39 -4.55 -1.91
N TRP A 46 -21.17 -5.51 -1.43
CA TRP A 46 -22.47 -5.29 -0.81
C TRP A 46 -22.70 -6.25 0.34
N LEU A 47 -23.46 -5.79 1.34
CA LEU A 47 -24.15 -6.66 2.26
C LEU A 47 -25.47 -7.11 1.65
N ALA A 48 -25.74 -8.41 1.67
CA ALA A 48 -26.97 -9.02 1.19
C ALA A 48 -27.75 -9.64 2.35
N THR A 49 -28.96 -10.11 2.06
CA THR A 49 -29.81 -10.82 3.02
C THR A 49 -29.06 -11.93 3.74
N GLY A 50 -29.28 -12.02 5.06
CA GLY A 50 -28.62 -13.01 5.92
C GLY A 50 -27.14 -12.71 6.17
N ASP A 51 -26.75 -11.43 6.21
CA ASP A 51 -25.39 -10.96 6.45
C ASP A 51 -24.32 -11.47 5.46
N ASN A 52 -24.76 -11.99 4.32
CA ASN A 52 -23.87 -12.48 3.28
C ASN A 52 -23.18 -11.32 2.57
N VAL A 53 -21.87 -11.43 2.34
CA VAL A 53 -21.15 -10.47 1.50
C VAL A 53 -21.18 -10.92 0.05
N ILE A 54 -21.41 -9.95 -0.84
CA ILE A 54 -21.24 -10.11 -2.28
C ILE A 54 -20.17 -9.15 -2.75
N ALA A 55 -19.23 -9.63 -3.56
CA ALA A 55 -18.15 -8.82 -4.11
C ALA A 55 -18.13 -8.94 -5.64
N THR A 56 -17.88 -7.82 -6.32
CA THR A 56 -17.50 -7.87 -7.73
C THR A 56 -16.06 -8.40 -7.84
N MET A 57 -15.79 -9.24 -8.82
CA MET A 57 -14.44 -9.65 -9.18
C MET A 57 -14.23 -9.38 -10.66
N TRP A 58 -13.21 -8.60 -11.01
CA TRP A 58 -12.86 -8.45 -12.41
C TRP A 58 -12.16 -9.70 -12.89
N ALA A 59 -12.73 -10.33 -13.93
CA ALA A 59 -12.24 -11.60 -14.45
C ALA A 59 -10.81 -11.49 -14.97
N GLU A 60 -10.40 -10.31 -15.43
CA GLU A 60 -9.04 -9.98 -15.85
C GLU A 60 -8.00 -10.12 -14.71
N PHE A 61 -8.43 -10.06 -13.45
CA PHE A 61 -7.57 -10.24 -12.27
C PHE A 61 -7.64 -11.64 -11.67
N VAL A 62 -8.57 -12.47 -12.13
CA VAL A 62 -8.61 -13.87 -11.72
C VAL A 62 -7.45 -14.62 -12.38
N ARG A 63 -6.78 -15.45 -11.59
CA ARG A 63 -5.71 -16.33 -12.01
C ARG A 63 -6.08 -17.77 -11.70
N VAL A 64 -5.61 -18.68 -12.54
CA VAL A 64 -5.77 -20.12 -12.36
C VAL A 64 -4.41 -20.67 -11.96
N GLY A 65 -4.29 -21.06 -10.69
CA GLY A 65 -3.09 -21.67 -10.13
C GLY A 65 -3.09 -23.19 -10.24
N ALA A 66 -2.17 -23.81 -9.53
CA ALA A 66 -2.00 -25.26 -9.47
C ALA A 66 -3.33 -26.02 -9.23
N GLY A 67 -3.52 -27.12 -9.96
CA GLY A 67 -4.74 -27.93 -9.86
C GLY A 67 -6.01 -27.27 -10.40
N GLY A 68 -5.90 -26.17 -11.16
CA GLY A 68 -7.05 -25.46 -11.73
C GLY A 68 -7.77 -24.58 -10.72
N ARG A 69 -7.15 -24.29 -9.57
CA ARG A 69 -7.73 -23.49 -8.50
C ARG A 69 -7.67 -22.00 -8.82
N TRP A 70 -8.77 -21.29 -8.59
CA TRP A 70 -8.83 -19.88 -8.93
C TRP A 70 -8.50 -19.02 -7.72
N PHE A 71 -7.75 -17.96 -7.97
CA PHE A 71 -7.47 -16.94 -6.99
C PHE A 71 -7.45 -15.56 -7.63
N ALA A 72 -7.53 -14.54 -6.78
CA ALA A 72 -7.30 -13.15 -7.16
C ALA A 72 -6.60 -12.44 -6.00
N LEU A 73 -5.84 -11.38 -6.32
CA LEU A 73 -5.27 -10.52 -5.31
C LEU A 73 -6.13 -9.27 -5.17
N GLU A 74 -6.54 -8.97 -3.94
CA GLU A 74 -7.27 -7.75 -3.61
C GLU A 74 -6.30 -6.70 -3.07
N SER A 75 -6.38 -5.47 -3.59
CA SER A 75 -5.60 -4.36 -3.03
C SER A 75 -6.22 -3.86 -1.73
N LEU A 76 -5.40 -3.72 -0.69
CA LEU A 76 -5.78 -3.05 0.57
C LEU A 76 -5.47 -1.55 0.55
N ASP A 77 -4.92 -1.04 -0.55
CA ASP A 77 -4.72 0.40 -0.73
C ASP A 77 -6.04 1.05 -1.15
N ALA A 78 -6.68 1.73 -0.20
CA ALA A 78 -7.92 2.46 -0.44
C ALA A 78 -7.71 3.84 -1.09
N LEU A 79 -6.48 4.37 -1.10
CA LEU A 79 -6.19 5.75 -1.48
C LEU A 79 -5.81 5.89 -2.94
N HIS A 80 -5.15 4.89 -3.51
CA HIS A 80 -4.61 4.96 -4.87
C HIS A 80 -5.43 4.13 -5.86
N ARG A 81 -5.54 4.65 -7.09
CA ARG A 81 -6.15 3.96 -8.23
C ARG A 81 -5.23 2.91 -8.83
N ILE A 82 -5.81 2.05 -9.65
CA ILE A 82 -5.04 1.10 -10.46
C ILE A 82 -4.27 1.86 -11.55
N GLY A 83 -2.97 1.60 -11.66
CA GLY A 83 -2.07 2.36 -12.53
C GLY A 83 -1.62 3.71 -11.95
N GLY A 84 -2.05 4.06 -10.73
CA GLY A 84 -1.54 5.21 -9.98
C GLY A 84 -2.45 6.46 -9.94
N GLY A 85 -2.05 7.40 -9.10
CA GLY A 85 -2.81 8.62 -8.77
C GLY A 85 -3.88 8.38 -7.71
N GLU A 86 -4.38 9.47 -7.14
CA GLU A 86 -5.32 9.45 -6.03
C GLU A 86 -6.75 9.11 -6.49
N ARG A 87 -7.47 8.40 -5.61
CA ARG A 87 -8.92 8.19 -5.73
C ARG A 87 -9.66 9.45 -5.27
N SER A 88 -10.77 9.74 -5.95
CA SER A 88 -11.75 10.72 -5.43
C SER A 88 -12.36 10.23 -4.11
N ALA A 89 -12.97 11.14 -3.34
CA ALA A 89 -13.61 10.81 -2.06
C ALA A 89 -14.61 9.65 -2.16
N LEU A 90 -15.45 9.64 -3.20
CA LEU A 90 -16.42 8.57 -3.44
C LEU A 90 -15.75 7.23 -3.75
N GLN A 91 -14.66 7.23 -4.53
CA GLN A 91 -13.91 6.03 -4.85
C GLN A 91 -13.16 5.48 -3.63
N MET A 92 -12.57 6.36 -2.82
CA MET A 92 -11.96 5.97 -1.56
C MET A 92 -12.98 5.34 -0.62
N GLN A 93 -14.18 5.92 -0.51
CA GLN A 93 -15.25 5.35 0.32
C GLN A 93 -15.62 3.94 -0.15
N ARG A 94 -15.87 3.75 -1.45
CA ARG A 94 -16.20 2.44 -2.03
C ARG A 94 -15.09 1.40 -1.82
N ALA A 95 -13.83 1.81 -1.95
CA ALA A 95 -12.68 0.95 -1.70
C ALA A 95 -12.62 0.54 -0.22
N LYS A 96 -12.80 1.49 0.71
CA LYS A 96 -12.86 1.23 2.15
C LYS A 96 -14.01 0.28 2.51
N ASP A 97 -15.20 0.52 1.99
CA ASP A 97 -16.38 -0.31 2.25
C ASP A 97 -16.15 -1.75 1.78
N ARG A 98 -15.56 -1.93 0.58
CA ARG A 98 -15.19 -3.25 0.07
C ARG A 98 -14.17 -3.95 0.95
N ILE A 99 -13.08 -3.28 1.30
CA ILE A 99 -12.03 -3.83 2.17
C ILE A 99 -12.64 -4.23 3.53
N GLN A 100 -13.51 -3.40 4.10
CA GLN A 100 -14.17 -3.67 5.37
C GLN A 100 -15.10 -4.90 5.29
N LEU A 101 -15.88 -5.03 4.21
CA LEU A 101 -16.76 -6.18 4.02
C LEU A 101 -15.97 -7.49 3.81
N LEU A 102 -14.85 -7.46 3.07
CA LEU A 102 -13.97 -8.61 2.92
C LEU A 102 -13.26 -8.95 4.24
N LYS A 103 -12.83 -7.96 5.01
CA LYS A 103 -12.23 -8.20 6.33
C LYS A 103 -13.25 -8.82 7.29
N ARG A 104 -14.51 -8.37 7.24
CA ARG A 104 -15.61 -8.95 8.03
C ARG A 104 -15.81 -10.43 7.73
N THR A 105 -15.73 -10.86 6.46
CA THR A 105 -15.90 -12.29 6.12
C THR A 105 -14.73 -13.11 6.65
N LEU A 106 -13.51 -12.60 6.54
CA LEU A 106 -12.32 -13.21 7.15
C LEU A 106 -12.47 -13.37 8.68
N ASP A 107 -12.84 -12.29 9.37
CA ASP A 107 -12.98 -12.28 10.84
C ASP A 107 -14.08 -13.22 11.33
N ALA A 108 -15.17 -13.35 10.55
CA ALA A 108 -16.25 -14.29 10.83
C ALA A 108 -15.91 -15.75 10.42
N GLY A 109 -14.78 -15.99 9.75
CA GLY A 109 -14.45 -17.29 9.16
C GLY A 109 -15.47 -17.72 8.11
N GLN A 110 -16.11 -16.79 7.40
CA GLN A 110 -17.16 -17.05 6.42
C GLN A 110 -16.70 -16.74 4.99
N GLY A 111 -17.34 -17.39 4.03
CA GLY A 111 -17.12 -17.08 2.63
C GLY A 111 -17.94 -15.87 2.19
N PHE A 112 -17.75 -15.48 0.95
CA PHE A 112 -18.53 -14.48 0.26
C PHE A 112 -18.86 -14.97 -1.15
N ARG A 113 -19.92 -14.40 -1.73
CA ARG A 113 -20.32 -14.70 -3.12
C ARG A 113 -19.71 -13.68 -4.06
N VAL A 114 -19.40 -14.11 -5.28
CA VAL A 114 -18.77 -13.26 -6.28
C VAL A 114 -19.69 -13.02 -7.47
N VAL A 115 -19.63 -11.81 -8.01
CA VAL A 115 -20.10 -11.49 -9.36
C VAL A 115 -18.87 -11.26 -10.23
N LEU A 116 -18.62 -12.19 -11.16
CA LEU A 116 -17.55 -12.03 -12.15
C LEU A 116 -17.96 -10.97 -13.15
N GLN A 117 -17.06 -10.03 -13.41
CA GLN A 117 -17.28 -8.91 -14.32
C GLN A 117 -16.17 -8.90 -15.38
N THR A 118 -16.54 -8.72 -16.64
CA THR A 118 -15.57 -8.35 -17.69
C THR A 118 -15.86 -6.95 -18.21
N ASN A 119 -14.82 -6.31 -18.73
CA ASN A 119 -14.88 -4.90 -19.10
C ASN A 119 -14.70 -4.70 -20.61
N ARG A 120 -15.31 -3.65 -21.17
CA ARG A 120 -15.11 -3.29 -22.60
C ARG A 120 -13.86 -2.44 -22.83
N VAL A 121 -13.36 -1.83 -21.76
CA VAL A 121 -12.16 -0.97 -21.73
C VAL A 121 -11.24 -1.44 -20.62
N ALA A 122 -10.00 -0.94 -20.61
CA ALA A 122 -9.05 -1.21 -19.56
C ALA A 122 -9.60 -0.83 -18.18
N ILE A 123 -9.30 -1.64 -17.17
CA ILE A 123 -9.75 -1.44 -15.79
C ILE A 123 -9.32 -0.08 -15.24
N ALA A 124 -8.08 0.36 -15.51
CA ALA A 124 -7.60 1.68 -15.12
C ALA A 124 -8.48 2.82 -15.69
N SER A 125 -9.05 2.63 -16.88
CA SER A 125 -9.95 3.60 -17.51
C SER A 125 -11.35 3.59 -16.90
N LEU A 126 -11.82 2.47 -16.34
CA LEU A 126 -13.12 2.38 -15.66
C LEU A 126 -13.18 3.19 -14.38
N GLU A 127 -12.06 3.33 -13.68
CA GLU A 127 -12.01 4.20 -12.49
C GLU A 127 -12.05 5.69 -12.88
N THR A 128 -11.80 6.06 -14.13
CA THR A 128 -11.71 7.47 -14.54
C THR A 128 -12.85 7.94 -15.44
N ASP A 129 -13.40 7.05 -16.25
CA ASP A 129 -14.37 7.39 -17.28
C ASP A 129 -15.78 6.96 -16.86
N LYS A 130 -16.65 7.94 -16.59
CA LYS A 130 -18.06 7.70 -16.24
C LYS A 130 -18.87 7.09 -17.40
N ALA A 131 -18.38 7.17 -18.63
CA ALA A 131 -18.99 6.55 -19.81
C ALA A 131 -18.48 5.13 -20.06
N ALA A 132 -17.46 4.68 -19.34
CA ALA A 132 -16.91 3.34 -19.49
C ALA A 132 -17.94 2.29 -19.09
N LYS A 133 -18.34 1.47 -20.07
CA LYS A 133 -19.36 0.44 -19.89
C LYS A 133 -18.73 -0.87 -19.49
N VAL A 134 -19.21 -1.40 -18.36
CA VAL A 134 -19.05 -2.82 -18.01
C VAL A 134 -19.57 -3.67 -19.18
N SER A 135 -18.84 -4.70 -19.56
CA SER A 135 -19.26 -5.58 -20.65
C SER A 135 -20.36 -6.52 -20.20
N MET A 136 -20.09 -7.26 -19.12
CA MET A 136 -21.02 -8.23 -18.55
C MET A 136 -20.74 -8.49 -17.07
N ARG A 137 -21.76 -9.00 -16.38
CA ARG A 137 -21.65 -9.58 -15.05
C ARG A 137 -22.29 -10.97 -15.07
N VAL A 138 -21.68 -11.95 -14.41
CA VAL A 138 -22.29 -13.26 -14.16
C VAL A 138 -22.06 -13.65 -12.69
N PRO A 139 -23.06 -14.18 -11.98
CA PRO A 139 -22.87 -14.66 -10.63
C PRO A 139 -21.97 -15.91 -10.67
N ASP A 140 -20.99 -15.96 -9.78
CA ASP A 140 -20.26 -17.20 -9.50
C ASP A 140 -21.02 -18.01 -8.43
N GLU A 141 -21.11 -19.31 -8.64
CA GLU A 141 -21.87 -20.21 -7.76
C GLU A 141 -20.98 -20.87 -6.72
N GLN A 142 -19.66 -20.89 -6.96
CA GLN A 142 -18.72 -21.34 -5.95
C GLN A 142 -18.47 -20.24 -4.93
N GLU A 143 -18.37 -20.65 -3.66
CA GLU A 143 -17.95 -19.78 -2.58
C GLU A 143 -16.53 -19.25 -2.85
N TRP A 144 -16.32 -17.99 -2.50
CA TRP A 144 -14.99 -17.40 -2.38
C TRP A 144 -14.70 -17.11 -0.91
N HIS A 145 -13.42 -17.10 -0.54
CA HIS A 145 -13.01 -16.74 0.81
C HIS A 145 -11.68 -15.99 0.78
N VAL A 146 -11.45 -15.20 1.83
CA VAL A 146 -10.15 -14.57 2.07
C VAL A 146 -9.25 -15.64 2.67
N ALA A 147 -8.25 -16.09 1.92
CA ALA A 147 -7.32 -17.14 2.37
C ALA A 147 -6.13 -16.56 3.13
N ASP A 148 -5.74 -15.31 2.82
CA ASP A 148 -4.65 -14.62 3.49
C ASP A 148 -4.86 -13.09 3.47
N TRP A 149 -4.34 -12.39 4.48
CA TRP A 149 -4.51 -10.95 4.67
C TRP A 149 -3.19 -10.29 5.08
N ASN A 150 -2.57 -9.57 4.15
CA ASN A 150 -1.24 -8.99 4.30
C ASN A 150 -1.30 -7.45 4.29
N PRO A 151 -1.52 -6.82 5.46
CA PRO A 151 -1.62 -5.36 5.55
C PRO A 151 -0.30 -4.67 5.19
N ASP A 152 0.85 -5.26 5.57
CA ASP A 152 2.18 -4.68 5.32
C ASP A 152 2.48 -4.59 3.82
N GLN A 153 2.10 -5.63 3.08
CA GLN A 153 2.22 -5.68 1.63
C GLN A 153 0.99 -5.12 0.89
N LYS A 154 0.04 -4.56 1.65
CA LYS A 154 -1.22 -3.95 1.19
C LYS A 154 -2.04 -4.81 0.23
N PHE A 155 -2.15 -6.11 0.50
CA PHE A 155 -2.99 -6.99 -0.31
C PHE A 155 -3.63 -8.13 0.49
N ALA A 156 -4.68 -8.73 -0.06
CA ALA A 156 -5.27 -9.97 0.45
C ALA A 156 -5.36 -11.00 -0.68
N VAL A 157 -5.32 -12.28 -0.33
CA VAL A 157 -5.48 -13.40 -1.26
C VAL A 157 -6.92 -13.90 -1.18
N LEU A 158 -7.63 -13.82 -2.30
CA LEU A 158 -9.00 -14.31 -2.44
C LEU A 158 -8.97 -15.63 -3.20
N VAL A 159 -9.58 -16.68 -2.66
CA VAL A 159 -9.57 -18.03 -3.24
C VAL A 159 -10.99 -18.51 -3.47
N ARG A 160 -11.19 -19.17 -4.62
CA ARG A 160 -12.44 -19.84 -4.98
C ARG A 160 -12.45 -21.30 -4.54
N GLY A 161 -13.59 -21.76 -4.03
CA GLY A 161 -13.83 -23.16 -3.66
C GLY A 161 -13.31 -23.51 -2.27
N GLU A 162 -12.83 -24.74 -2.11
CA GLU A 162 -12.46 -25.33 -0.81
C GLU A 162 -11.42 -24.53 -0.03
N ARG A 163 -11.46 -24.57 1.29
CA ARG A 163 -10.52 -23.82 2.14
C ARG A 163 -9.20 -24.56 2.34
N GLY A 164 -8.19 -23.85 2.83
CA GLY A 164 -6.89 -24.42 3.20
C GLY A 164 -5.88 -24.53 2.06
N TRP A 165 -6.15 -23.87 0.93
CA TRP A 165 -5.17 -23.73 -0.16
C TRP A 165 -4.77 -22.27 -0.32
N LEU A 166 -3.49 -22.07 -0.62
CA LEU A 166 -2.90 -20.79 -0.98
C LEU A 166 -2.11 -20.95 -2.29
N PRO A 167 -2.19 -19.95 -3.20
CA PRO A 167 -1.29 -19.89 -4.35
C PRO A 167 0.16 -19.72 -3.89
N SER A 168 1.11 -20.26 -4.66
CA SER A 168 2.54 -20.11 -4.37
C SER A 168 2.98 -18.65 -4.44
N GLU A 169 4.13 -18.31 -3.85
CA GLU A 169 4.69 -16.96 -3.92
C GLU A 169 4.93 -16.52 -5.38
N GLU A 170 5.36 -17.44 -6.25
CA GLU A 170 5.55 -17.18 -7.68
C GLU A 170 4.22 -16.86 -8.38
N GLU A 171 3.17 -17.62 -8.08
CA GLU A 171 1.82 -17.38 -8.61
C GLU A 171 1.27 -16.03 -8.14
N GLN A 172 1.47 -15.69 -6.85
CA GLN A 172 1.10 -14.39 -6.30
C GLN A 172 1.88 -13.25 -6.96
N GLN A 173 3.19 -13.42 -7.18
CA GLN A 173 4.02 -12.40 -7.82
C GLN A 173 3.60 -12.18 -9.28
N ALA A 174 3.33 -13.26 -10.02
CA ALA A 174 2.81 -13.19 -11.39
C ALA A 174 1.44 -12.49 -11.43
N ALA A 175 0.59 -12.73 -10.43
CA ALA A 175 -0.71 -12.07 -10.31
C ALA A 175 -0.62 -10.56 -10.04
N ARG A 176 0.50 -10.06 -9.49
CA ARG A 176 0.73 -8.61 -9.27
C ARG A 176 1.19 -7.86 -10.52
N ALA A 177 1.77 -8.54 -11.50
CA ALA A 177 2.31 -7.93 -12.72
C ALA A 177 1.34 -6.96 -13.46
N PRO A 178 0.01 -7.18 -13.48
CA PRO A 178 -0.94 -6.23 -14.08
C PRO A 178 -1.09 -4.90 -13.32
N GLY A 179 -0.43 -4.73 -12.15
CA GLY A 179 -0.32 -3.44 -11.45
C GLY A 179 -1.56 -2.99 -10.67
N HIS A 180 -2.47 -3.90 -10.35
CA HIS A 180 -3.71 -3.59 -9.62
C HIS A 180 -3.62 -3.74 -8.11
N VAL A 181 -2.68 -4.57 -7.67
CA VAL A 181 -2.16 -4.58 -6.31
C VAL A 181 -0.84 -3.81 -6.36
N PRO A 182 -0.51 -3.00 -5.33
CA PRO A 182 0.81 -2.41 -5.24
C PRO A 182 1.85 -3.50 -5.49
N ALA A 183 2.74 -3.24 -6.45
CA ALA A 183 3.88 -4.14 -6.66
C ALA A 183 4.49 -4.38 -5.27
N ILE A 184 4.88 -5.62 -4.99
CA ILE A 184 5.90 -5.80 -3.96
C ILE A 184 6.98 -4.86 -4.42
N VAL A 185 7.23 -3.80 -3.65
CA VAL A 185 8.53 -3.16 -3.71
C VAL A 185 9.41 -4.32 -3.31
N VAL A 186 9.93 -5.04 -4.31
CA VAL A 186 11.01 -5.97 -4.12
C VAL A 186 12.06 -5.03 -3.57
N GLN A 187 12.11 -4.94 -2.24
CA GLN A 187 13.35 -4.73 -1.54
C GLN A 187 14.19 -5.84 -2.12
N ALA A 188 14.91 -5.52 -3.21
CA ALA A 188 16.00 -6.29 -3.72
C ALA A 188 16.73 -6.72 -2.47
N ALA A 189 16.70 -8.04 -2.19
CA ALA A 189 17.05 -8.70 -0.94
C ALA A 189 17.39 -7.71 0.18
N ALA A 190 16.64 -7.71 1.28
CA ALA A 190 17.12 -7.16 2.53
C ALA A 190 18.49 -7.77 2.90
N GLY A 191 19.57 -7.25 2.30
CA GLY A 191 20.71 -6.84 3.07
C GLY A 191 20.08 -5.92 4.09
N GLN A 192 20.10 -6.37 5.34
CA GLN A 192 19.76 -5.56 6.50
C GLN A 192 20.16 -4.13 6.18
N VAL A 193 19.20 -3.21 6.03
CA VAL A 193 19.55 -1.81 5.79
C VAL A 193 20.33 -1.42 7.02
N SER A 194 21.63 -1.26 6.84
CA SER A 194 22.52 -1.12 7.98
C SER A 194 22.29 0.27 8.59
N ARG A 195 22.62 0.45 9.86
CA ARG A 195 22.51 1.77 10.51
C ARG A 195 23.29 2.83 9.72
N GLU A 196 24.39 2.43 9.09
CA GLU A 196 25.22 3.28 8.23
C GLU A 196 24.49 3.71 6.97
N GLN A 197 23.70 2.83 6.34
CA GLN A 197 22.90 3.18 5.16
C GLN A 197 21.75 4.13 5.52
N VAL A 198 21.06 3.88 6.63
CA VAL A 198 20.02 4.79 7.16
C VAL A 198 20.62 6.18 7.45
N GLN A 199 21.81 6.21 8.05
CA GLN A 199 22.53 7.45 8.33
C GLN A 199 22.93 8.19 7.06
N ALA A 200 23.46 7.51 6.05
CA ALA A 200 23.83 8.12 4.77
C ALA A 200 22.62 8.75 4.07
N ILE A 201 21.47 8.07 4.06
CA ILE A 201 20.23 8.59 3.47
C ILE A 201 19.74 9.83 4.23
N ALA A 202 19.84 9.83 5.57
CA ALA A 202 19.47 10.97 6.39
C ALA A 202 20.35 12.20 6.09
N MET A 203 21.66 11.99 5.96
CA MET A 203 22.65 13.02 5.60
C MET A 203 22.36 13.63 4.24
N GLU A 204 22.10 12.79 3.24
CA GLU A 204 21.77 13.23 1.88
C GLU A 204 20.49 14.07 1.87
N HIS A 205 19.41 13.57 2.51
CA HIS A 205 18.12 14.25 2.57
C HIS A 205 18.22 15.65 3.20
N LEU A 206 18.93 15.76 4.33
CA LEU A 206 19.10 17.04 5.02
C LEU A 206 19.95 18.02 4.19
N THR A 207 21.02 17.53 3.56
CA THR A 207 21.86 18.36 2.70
C THR A 207 21.07 18.90 1.50
N GLN A 208 20.29 18.04 0.83
CA GLN A 208 19.42 18.45 -0.27
C GLN A 208 18.34 19.42 0.20
N HIS A 209 17.71 19.16 1.35
CA HIS A 209 16.70 20.04 1.92
C HIS A 209 17.24 21.46 2.13
N PHE A 210 18.30 21.64 2.92
CA PHE A 210 18.80 22.99 3.19
C PHE A 210 19.36 23.68 1.93
N SER A 211 19.95 22.93 1.02
CA SER A 211 20.40 23.45 -0.28
C SER A 211 19.24 23.97 -1.13
N ALA A 212 18.10 23.27 -1.15
CA ALA A 212 16.90 23.69 -1.87
C ALA A 212 16.30 25.00 -1.32
N TYR A 213 16.53 25.30 -0.04
CA TYR A 213 16.15 26.58 0.59
C TYR A 213 17.22 27.68 0.43
N GLY A 214 18.28 27.42 -0.35
CA GLY A 214 19.31 28.41 -0.69
C GLY A 214 20.38 28.62 0.37
N TYR A 215 20.50 27.71 1.34
CA TYR A 215 21.59 27.66 2.32
C TYR A 215 22.77 26.82 1.82
N LYS A 216 23.96 27.08 2.36
CA LYS A 216 25.13 26.23 2.14
C LYS A 216 25.14 25.14 3.21
N ALA A 217 24.84 23.89 2.84
CA ALA A 217 24.91 22.73 3.73
C ALA A 217 26.15 21.89 3.40
N GLU A 218 27.04 21.70 4.36
CA GLU A 218 28.30 20.98 4.19
C GLU A 218 28.39 19.79 5.15
N ASP A 219 28.81 18.63 4.65
CA ASP A 219 29.16 17.47 5.46
C ASP A 219 30.52 17.69 6.13
N VAL A 220 30.50 17.71 7.47
CA VAL A 220 31.68 17.84 8.34
C VAL A 220 31.82 16.64 9.28
N SER A 221 31.07 15.56 9.05
CA SER A 221 31.04 14.36 9.92
C SER A 221 32.44 13.76 10.14
N ALA A 222 33.29 13.75 9.10
CA ALA A 222 34.67 13.27 9.16
C ALA A 222 35.56 14.06 10.15
N GLN A 223 35.19 15.30 10.50
CA GLN A 223 35.93 16.15 11.44
C GLN A 223 35.58 15.85 12.91
N GLN A 224 34.56 15.02 13.18
CA GLN A 224 34.15 14.60 14.52
C GLN A 224 33.89 15.76 15.50
N LEU A 225 33.23 16.82 15.04
CA LEU A 225 32.98 18.06 15.80
C LEU A 225 31.78 17.96 16.77
N GLY A 226 31.15 16.79 16.88
CA GLY A 226 29.90 16.60 17.63
C GLY A 226 28.64 17.02 16.86
N TYR A 227 28.75 17.19 15.54
CA TYR A 227 27.68 17.38 14.58
C TYR A 227 28.18 16.96 13.19
N ASP A 228 27.26 16.65 12.29
CA ASP A 228 27.54 16.05 10.98
C ASP A 228 27.41 17.06 9.84
N ILE A 229 26.46 17.99 9.91
CA ILE A 229 26.21 18.99 8.86
C ILE A 229 26.32 20.41 9.41
N GLN A 230 27.08 21.26 8.72
CA GLN A 230 27.08 22.70 8.97
C GLN A 230 26.22 23.42 7.94
N VAL A 231 25.23 24.20 8.39
CA VAL A 231 24.39 25.02 7.52
C VAL A 231 24.75 26.48 7.71
N SER A 232 25.10 27.16 6.62
CA SER A 232 25.48 28.57 6.60
C SER A 232 24.67 29.38 5.60
N ASP A 233 24.55 30.68 5.84
CA ASP A 233 23.97 31.60 4.86
C ASP A 233 24.93 31.87 3.67
N LYS A 234 24.45 32.63 2.67
CA LYS A 234 25.25 33.02 1.50
C LYS A 234 26.48 33.87 1.83
N LYS A 235 26.58 34.43 3.04
CA LYS A 235 27.70 35.24 3.54
C LYS A 235 28.67 34.41 4.41
N GLY A 236 28.42 33.11 4.57
CA GLY A 236 29.25 32.21 5.36
C GLY A 236 28.98 32.24 6.87
N LYS A 237 27.90 32.90 7.32
CA LYS A 237 27.51 32.85 8.73
C LYS A 237 26.88 31.50 9.04
N VAL A 238 27.43 30.78 10.02
CA VAL A 238 26.85 29.52 10.51
C VAL A 238 25.49 29.78 11.15
N LEU A 239 24.47 29.09 10.66
CA LEU A 239 23.09 29.16 11.13
C LEU A 239 22.71 27.94 11.97
N LEU A 240 23.12 26.74 11.54
CA LEU A 240 22.84 25.48 12.23
C LEU A 240 24.06 24.56 12.24
N GLN A 241 24.22 23.83 13.34
CA GLN A 241 25.14 22.70 13.48
C GLN A 241 24.29 21.45 13.75
N ILE A 242 24.19 20.56 12.78
CA ILE A 242 23.20 19.47 12.79
C ILE A 242 23.88 18.14 13.07
N ALA A 243 23.51 17.48 14.16
CA ALA A 243 23.69 16.04 14.30
C ALA A 243 22.52 15.36 13.57
N ALA A 244 22.82 14.59 12.53
CA ALA A 244 21.82 13.91 11.71
C ALA A 244 21.62 12.50 12.23
N LYS A 245 20.36 12.06 12.32
CA LYS A 245 19.98 10.68 12.63
C LYS A 245 18.84 10.25 11.72
N GLY A 246 18.83 8.99 11.33
CA GLY A 246 17.74 8.40 10.57
C GLY A 246 17.04 7.29 11.36
N THR A 247 15.76 7.09 11.09
CA THR A 247 14.99 5.93 11.57
C THR A 247 14.43 5.20 10.36
N ALA A 248 14.31 3.87 10.45
CA ALA A 248 13.71 3.05 9.41
C ALA A 248 13.05 1.82 10.04
N THR A 249 11.99 1.31 9.41
CA THR A 249 11.32 0.08 9.86
C THR A 249 12.31 -1.09 9.85
N GLY A 250 12.44 -1.79 10.98
CA GLY A 250 13.33 -2.95 11.11
C GLY A 250 14.79 -2.61 11.47
N VAL A 251 15.14 -1.32 11.60
CA VAL A 251 16.46 -0.88 12.11
C VAL A 251 16.28 -0.42 13.55
N ALA A 252 17.11 -0.94 14.46
CA ALA A 252 17.14 -0.47 15.84
C ALA A 252 17.41 1.04 15.88
N GLY A 253 16.96 1.72 16.94
CA GLY A 253 17.05 3.16 17.08
C GLY A 253 18.49 3.70 17.05
N PHE A 254 18.64 4.99 17.33
CA PHE A 254 19.94 5.65 17.33
C PHE A 254 20.35 6.11 18.72
N GLN A 255 21.66 6.26 18.90
CA GLN A 255 22.26 6.85 20.09
C GLN A 255 23.03 8.10 19.70
N LEU A 256 23.11 9.04 20.64
CA LEU A 256 24.04 10.16 20.55
C LEU A 256 25.36 9.77 21.18
N THR A 257 26.46 10.03 20.47
CA THR A 257 27.81 9.90 20.98
C THR A 257 28.06 10.89 22.12
N ALA A 258 29.07 10.60 22.95
CA ALA A 258 29.48 11.51 24.02
C ALA A 258 29.85 12.92 23.51
N LYS A 259 30.47 13.01 22.32
CA LYS A 259 30.81 14.29 21.68
C LYS A 259 29.58 15.06 21.23
N GLU A 260 28.59 14.39 20.63
CA GLU A 260 27.32 15.03 20.24
C GLU A 260 26.56 15.52 21.46
N ARG A 261 26.48 14.74 22.55
CA ARG A 261 25.86 15.19 23.80
C ARG A 261 26.61 16.37 24.42
N ALA A 262 27.94 16.33 24.45
CA ALA A 262 28.76 17.44 24.95
C ALA A 262 28.59 18.71 24.10
N ARG A 263 28.45 18.58 22.78
CA ARG A 263 28.19 19.72 21.89
C ARG A 263 26.77 20.24 22.03
N ALA A 264 25.78 19.36 22.14
CA ALA A 264 24.39 19.74 22.39
C ALA A 264 24.24 20.56 23.68
N ALA A 265 24.97 20.20 24.74
CA ALA A 265 24.97 20.93 26.01
C ALA A 265 25.46 22.40 25.90
N GLN A 266 26.17 22.75 24.83
CA GLN A 266 26.64 24.12 24.57
C GLN A 266 25.55 25.03 23.97
N GLY A 267 24.40 24.46 23.58
CA GLY A 267 23.26 25.24 23.10
C GLY A 267 23.31 25.61 21.61
N ASP A 268 22.76 26.77 21.27
CA ASP A 268 22.71 27.25 19.88
C ASP A 268 24.12 27.44 19.29
N PRO A 269 24.34 27.12 18.00
CA PRO A 269 23.36 26.79 16.96
C PRO A 269 23.08 25.28 16.77
N TRP A 270 23.38 24.44 17.76
CA TRP A 270 23.30 22.98 17.62
C TRP A 270 21.86 22.46 17.56
N ARG A 271 21.57 21.53 16.65
CA ARG A 271 20.28 20.83 16.52
C ARG A 271 20.49 19.34 16.27
N LEU A 272 19.56 18.53 16.78
CA LEU A 272 19.38 17.16 16.33
C LEU A 272 18.35 17.15 15.21
N ALA A 273 18.69 16.59 14.05
CA ALA A 273 17.75 16.35 12.96
C ALA A 273 17.45 14.86 12.86
N VAL A 274 16.18 14.48 13.01
CA VAL A 274 15.73 13.09 12.82
C VAL A 274 14.95 12.98 11.52
N VAL A 275 15.46 12.18 10.58
CA VAL A 275 14.77 11.80 9.35
C VAL A 275 13.93 10.54 9.64
N MET A 276 12.61 10.70 9.61
CA MET A 276 11.64 9.64 9.87
C MET A 276 11.42 8.81 8.63
N ASP A 277 11.44 7.47 8.80
CA ASP A 277 11.33 6.49 7.71
C ASP A 277 12.25 6.85 6.53
N ALA A 278 13.56 6.92 6.80
CA ALA A 278 14.56 7.39 5.84
C ALA A 278 14.58 6.56 4.55
N THR A 279 14.17 5.29 4.61
CA THR A 279 14.06 4.39 3.46
C THR A 279 12.70 4.48 2.74
N GLY A 280 11.74 5.20 3.30
CA GLY A 280 10.41 5.37 2.77
C GLY A 280 10.32 6.33 1.57
N PRO A 281 9.21 6.31 0.84
CA PRO A 281 9.00 7.14 -0.36
C PRO A 281 8.81 8.63 -0.04
N ALA A 282 8.52 8.98 1.22
CA ALA A 282 8.30 10.36 1.67
C ALA A 282 9.13 10.64 2.93
N LYS A 283 10.37 11.07 2.73
CA LYS A 283 11.29 11.41 3.83
C LYS A 283 10.85 12.72 4.50
N VAL A 284 10.42 12.63 5.75
CA VAL A 284 10.09 13.80 6.58
C VAL A 284 11.13 13.91 7.68
N HIS A 285 11.61 15.12 7.98
CA HIS A 285 12.54 15.32 9.09
C HIS A 285 11.99 16.32 10.10
N LYS A 286 12.46 16.20 11.35
CA LYS A 286 12.16 17.14 12.43
C LYS A 286 13.46 17.59 13.11
N LEU A 287 13.54 18.87 13.45
CA LEU A 287 14.63 19.45 14.21
C LEU A 287 14.26 19.54 15.68
N PHE A 288 15.21 19.19 16.54
CA PHE A 288 15.10 19.23 17.99
C PHE A 288 16.22 20.10 18.56
N LYS A 289 15.86 20.98 19.49
CA LYS A 289 16.81 21.72 20.33
C LYS A 289 17.45 20.77 21.36
N PRO A 290 18.57 21.16 22.00
CA PRO A 290 19.15 20.37 23.08
C PRO A 290 18.15 19.97 24.19
N SER A 291 17.23 20.86 24.56
CA SER A 291 16.17 20.61 25.55
C SER A 291 15.08 19.63 25.09
N GLU A 292 15.07 19.27 23.81
CA GLU A 292 14.02 18.46 23.16
C GLU A 292 14.56 17.08 22.71
N ILE A 293 15.85 16.79 22.92
CA ILE A 293 16.50 15.55 22.46
C ILE A 293 15.77 14.31 22.95
N GLU A 294 15.36 14.27 24.21
CA GLU A 294 14.70 13.11 24.83
C GLU A 294 13.29 12.86 24.25
N GLN A 295 12.76 13.78 23.44
CA GLN A 295 11.49 13.61 22.71
C GLN A 295 11.70 13.09 21.27
N ALA A 296 12.96 12.86 20.86
CA ALA A 296 13.29 12.45 19.52
C ALA A 296 12.84 10.99 19.27
N PRO A 297 12.03 10.72 18.24
CA PRO A 297 11.57 9.37 17.95
C PRO A 297 12.76 8.49 17.55
N GLY A 298 12.83 7.29 18.12
CA GLY A 298 13.92 6.34 17.86
C GLY A 298 15.20 6.59 18.64
N LEU A 299 15.24 7.53 19.59
CA LEU A 299 16.35 7.66 20.52
C LEU A 299 16.36 6.45 21.48
N GLU A 300 17.47 5.72 21.50
CA GLU A 300 17.67 4.63 22.46
C GLU A 300 18.15 5.18 23.81
N PRO A 301 17.70 4.57 24.93
CA PRO A 301 18.23 4.91 26.25
C PRO A 301 19.74 4.62 26.31
N LEU A 302 20.47 5.43 27.08
CA LEU A 302 21.83 5.04 27.46
C LEU A 302 21.71 3.75 28.27
N LEU A 303 22.30 2.68 27.76
CA LEU A 303 22.63 1.52 28.59
C LEU A 303 23.90 1.91 29.35
N ASP A 304 23.78 2.03 30.67
CA ASP A 304 24.91 2.19 31.59
C ASP A 304 25.87 0.97 31.51
#